data_AF-A0A7V9LQL8-F1
#
_entry.id   AF-A0A7V9LQL8-F1
#
_cell.length_a   1.000
_cell.length_b   1.000
_cell.length_c   1.000
_cell.angle_alpha   90.00
_cell.angle_beta   90.00
_cell.angle_gamma   90.00
#
_symmetry.space_group_name_H-M   'P 1'
#
loop_
_entity.id
_entity.type
_entity.pdbx_description
1 polymer ?
#
loop_
_entity_poly.entity_id
_entity_poly.type
_entity_poly.pdbx_seq_one_letter_code
_entity_poly.pdbx_strand_id
1 'polypeptide(L)'
;LPTVAYALEGEAPVYATEGSIAMTGSLVQWFRDGLEMIGSAPEIETLALRVTDNGGCYIVPAFSGLYAPRWQSDARGVIVGLTSYVTKGHLARAVLEATGWQTREVVDAINADSGVALHRLKVDGGMTANHLLMQFVADVLDVPVERPLVSESVSLGAAYAAGLAVGYWSDLQGLRGNWHRAAVWEPAMSQAHRRREQENWNRAVERTYQWVRH
;
A
#
# COMPACT_ATOMS: atom_id res chain seq x y z
N LEU A 1 3.18 -13.24 14.34
CA LEU A 1 4.44 -13.44 15.10
C LEU A 1 5.21 -12.13 15.09
N PRO A 2 5.82 -11.70 16.20
CA PRO A 2 6.60 -10.47 16.22
C PRO A 2 7.93 -10.66 15.46
N THR A 3 8.22 -9.76 14.53
CA THR A 3 9.51 -9.67 13.82
C THR A 3 10.45 -8.78 14.63
N VAL A 4 11.75 -9.07 14.67
CA VAL A 4 12.72 -8.16 15.28
C VAL A 4 12.89 -6.96 14.34
N ALA A 5 12.55 -5.76 14.82
CA ALA A 5 12.71 -4.51 14.08
C ALA A 5 14.19 -4.06 14.08
N TYR A 6 14.78 -3.94 15.27
CA TYR A 6 16.21 -3.70 15.45
C TYR A 6 16.64 -4.09 16.87
N ALA A 7 17.95 -4.29 17.06
CA ALA A 7 18.57 -4.48 18.36
C ALA A 7 19.85 -3.63 18.42
N LEU A 8 20.05 -2.95 19.54
CA LEU A 8 21.27 -2.19 19.84
C LEU A 8 22.00 -2.87 21.01
N GLU A 9 23.32 -2.75 21.03
CA GLU A 9 24.13 -3.32 22.10
C GLU A 9 23.73 -2.71 23.46
N GLY A 10 23.46 -3.56 24.46
CA GLY A 10 23.05 -3.12 25.79
C GLY A 10 21.57 -2.75 25.93
N GLU A 11 20.76 -2.80 24.86
CA GLU A 11 19.32 -2.52 24.90
C GLU A 11 18.48 -3.77 24.60
N ALA A 12 17.24 -3.78 25.10
CA ALA A 12 16.29 -4.83 24.74
C ALA A 12 15.90 -4.71 23.25
N PRO A 13 15.77 -5.82 22.51
CA PRO A 13 15.33 -5.78 21.12
C PRO A 13 13.96 -5.11 20.96
N VAL A 14 13.81 -4.34 19.89
CA VAL A 14 12.54 -3.75 19.50
C VAL A 14 11.87 -4.66 18.48
N TYR A 15 10.58 -4.93 18.68
CA TYR A 15 9.79 -5.81 17.83
C TYR A 15 8.77 -5.03 17.00
N ALA A 16 8.38 -5.59 15.86
CA ALA A 16 7.35 -5.08 14.97
C ALA A 16 6.37 -6.19 14.56
N THR A 17 5.19 -5.78 14.09
CA THR A 17 4.26 -6.66 13.37
C THR A 17 4.40 -6.35 11.89
N GLU A 18 4.48 -7.40 11.06
CA GLU A 18 4.67 -7.29 9.63
C GLU A 18 3.45 -7.85 8.90
N GLY A 19 3.04 -7.16 7.84
CA GLY A 19 2.07 -7.66 6.87
C GLY A 19 2.56 -7.37 5.46
N SER A 20 2.35 -8.34 4.57
CA SER A 20 2.84 -8.28 3.19
C SER A 20 1.68 -8.35 2.20
N ILE A 21 1.84 -7.61 1.10
CA ILE A 21 0.90 -7.58 -0.01
C ILE A 21 1.65 -8.06 -1.25
N ALA A 22 1.23 -9.19 -1.82
CA ALA A 22 1.94 -9.79 -2.95
C ALA A 22 1.86 -8.96 -4.24
N MET A 23 0.75 -8.26 -4.48
CA MET A 23 0.47 -7.60 -5.75
C MET A 23 0.15 -6.11 -5.56
N THR A 24 1.16 -5.27 -5.68
CA THR A 24 1.06 -3.79 -5.65
C THR A 24 1.73 -3.17 -6.88
N GLY A 25 3.03 -2.89 -6.83
CA GLY A 25 3.79 -2.38 -7.99
C GLY A 25 3.79 -3.34 -9.17
N SER A 26 3.76 -4.65 -8.91
CA SER A 26 3.59 -5.69 -9.92
C SER A 26 2.23 -5.64 -10.63
N LEU A 27 1.17 -5.09 -10.00
CA LEU A 27 -0.12 -4.88 -10.66
C LEU A 27 -0.04 -3.78 -11.71
N VAL A 28 0.69 -2.70 -11.44
CA VAL A 28 1.00 -1.64 -12.41
C VAL A 28 1.83 -2.21 -13.57
N GLN A 29 2.84 -3.04 -13.25
CA GLN A 29 3.65 -3.73 -14.25
C GLN A 29 2.79 -4.65 -15.12
N TRP A 30 1.88 -5.43 -14.53
CA TRP A 30 0.95 -6.27 -15.30
C TRP A 30 0.01 -5.44 -16.19
N PHE A 31 -0.48 -4.29 -15.71
CA PHE A 31 -1.30 -3.39 -16.51
C PHE A 31 -0.54 -2.81 -17.71
N ARG A 32 0.78 -2.58 -17.54
CA ARG A 32 1.69 -2.15 -18.61
C ARG A 32 2.04 -3.29 -19.57
N ASP A 33 2.62 -4.37 -19.08
CA ASP A 33 3.24 -5.41 -19.91
C ASP A 33 2.24 -6.49 -20.32
N GLY A 34 1.28 -6.82 -19.45
CA GLY A 34 0.31 -7.88 -19.69
C GLY A 34 -0.92 -7.42 -20.47
N LEU A 35 -1.40 -6.20 -20.22
CA LEU A 35 -2.55 -5.63 -20.93
C LEU A 35 -2.17 -4.56 -21.96
N GLU A 36 -0.89 -4.15 -22.02
CA GLU A 36 -0.41 -3.10 -22.95
C GLU A 36 -1.21 -1.78 -22.80
N MET A 37 -1.67 -1.49 -21.58
CA MET A 37 -2.53 -0.34 -21.31
C MET A 37 -1.74 0.95 -21.11
N ILE A 38 -0.47 0.89 -20.79
CA ILE A 38 0.39 2.08 -20.67
C ILE A 38 1.76 1.75 -21.23
N GLY A 39 2.51 2.75 -21.70
CA GLY A 39 3.87 2.58 -22.22
C GLY A 39 4.93 2.54 -21.12
N SER A 40 4.64 3.13 -19.97
CA SER A 40 5.56 3.19 -18.82
C SER A 40 4.78 3.20 -17.49
N ALA A 41 5.42 2.79 -16.40
CA ALA A 41 4.76 2.76 -15.09
C ALA A 41 4.23 4.15 -14.63
N PRO A 42 4.95 5.28 -14.83
CA PRO A 42 4.46 6.61 -14.45
C PRO A 42 3.19 7.04 -15.20
N GLU A 43 2.96 6.55 -16.41
CA GLU A 43 1.76 6.91 -17.20
C GLU A 43 0.44 6.48 -16.54
N ILE A 44 0.47 5.51 -15.61
CA ILE A 44 -0.75 5.07 -14.93
C ILE A 44 -1.44 6.21 -14.18
N GLU A 45 -0.66 7.11 -13.56
CA GLU A 45 -1.20 8.25 -12.83
C GLU A 45 -1.87 9.23 -13.79
N THR A 46 -1.16 9.60 -14.86
CA THR A 46 -1.68 10.47 -15.92
C THR A 46 -2.99 9.94 -16.51
N LEU A 47 -3.09 8.62 -16.69
CA LEU A 47 -4.28 7.96 -17.20
C LEU A 47 -5.42 7.93 -16.18
N ALA A 48 -5.12 7.61 -14.92
CA ALA A 48 -6.10 7.55 -13.83
C ALA A 48 -6.65 8.93 -13.46
N LEU A 49 -5.89 10.01 -13.67
CA LEU A 49 -6.32 11.40 -13.46
C LEU A 49 -7.32 11.91 -14.51
N ARG A 50 -7.55 11.18 -15.61
CA ARG A 50 -8.56 11.55 -16.62
C ARG A 50 -10.00 11.28 -16.16
N VAL A 51 -10.15 10.58 -15.05
CA VAL A 51 -11.43 10.22 -14.44
C VAL A 51 -11.43 10.63 -12.97
N THR A 52 -12.61 10.92 -12.42
CA THR A 52 -12.77 11.36 -11.04
C THR A 52 -12.82 10.22 -10.03
N ASP A 53 -13.17 9.01 -10.47
CA ASP A 53 -13.33 7.81 -9.65
C ASP A 53 -13.01 6.53 -10.45
N ASN A 54 -13.26 5.36 -9.85
CA ASN A 54 -13.06 4.05 -10.47
C ASN A 54 -14.23 3.61 -11.39
N GLY A 55 -15.25 4.44 -11.59
CA GLY A 55 -16.41 4.14 -12.42
C GLY A 55 -17.26 2.95 -11.92
N GLY A 56 -17.14 2.61 -10.64
CA GLY A 56 -17.77 1.45 -10.01
C GLY A 56 -17.06 0.12 -10.30
N CYS A 57 -15.88 0.14 -10.94
CA CYS A 57 -15.11 -1.06 -11.20
C CYS A 57 -14.03 -1.29 -10.14
N TYR A 58 -13.78 -2.57 -9.83
CA TYR A 58 -12.76 -2.98 -8.86
C TYR A 58 -11.91 -4.07 -9.48
N ILE A 59 -10.61 -3.99 -9.24
CA ILE A 59 -9.64 -5.01 -9.66
C ILE A 59 -9.12 -5.68 -8.41
N VAL A 60 -9.37 -6.97 -8.22
CA VAL A 60 -8.81 -7.75 -7.12
C VAL A 60 -7.61 -8.53 -7.66
N PRO A 61 -6.36 -8.19 -7.29
CA PRO A 61 -5.17 -8.72 -7.94
C PRO A 61 -4.69 -10.04 -7.33
N ALA A 62 -5.58 -11.02 -7.20
CA ALA A 62 -5.28 -12.34 -6.63
C ALA A 62 -4.52 -13.27 -7.63
N PHE A 63 -3.45 -12.78 -8.27
CA PHE A 63 -2.76 -13.52 -9.34
C PHE A 63 -2.01 -14.76 -8.83
N SER A 64 -1.63 -14.78 -7.55
CA SER A 64 -1.04 -15.91 -6.84
C SER A 64 -1.89 -16.34 -5.63
N GLY A 65 -3.20 -16.03 -5.67
CA GLY A 65 -4.07 -16.10 -4.50
C GLY A 65 -4.03 -14.83 -3.66
N LEU A 66 -4.76 -14.84 -2.54
CA LEU A 66 -4.78 -13.77 -1.55
C LEU A 66 -4.05 -14.21 -0.28
N TYR A 67 -3.16 -13.35 0.22
CA TYR A 67 -2.42 -13.55 1.45
C TYR A 67 -3.18 -12.96 2.65
N ALA A 68 -2.46 -12.54 3.69
CA ALA A 68 -3.04 -11.84 4.83
C ALA A 68 -3.90 -10.65 4.36
N PRO A 69 -5.08 -10.41 4.98
CA PRO A 69 -5.71 -11.21 6.03
C PRO A 69 -6.65 -12.33 5.52
N ARG A 70 -6.79 -12.51 4.21
CA ARG A 70 -7.85 -13.37 3.61
C ARG A 70 -7.46 -14.85 3.47
N TRP A 71 -6.19 -15.14 3.22
CA TRP A 71 -5.62 -16.49 3.08
C TRP A 71 -6.41 -17.43 2.14
N GLN A 72 -6.66 -16.97 0.91
CA GLN A 72 -7.40 -17.72 -0.12
C GLN A 72 -6.47 -18.08 -1.29
N SER A 73 -5.91 -19.29 -1.28
CA SER A 73 -4.96 -19.75 -2.31
C SER A 73 -5.62 -20.11 -3.65
N ASP A 74 -6.90 -20.45 -3.61
CA ASP A 74 -7.78 -20.75 -4.74
C ASP A 74 -8.27 -19.49 -5.47
N ALA A 75 -8.12 -18.31 -4.86
CA ALA A 75 -8.53 -17.05 -5.43
C ALA A 75 -7.78 -16.72 -6.73
N ARG A 76 -8.47 -16.12 -7.70
CA ARG A 76 -7.85 -15.59 -8.92
C ARG A 76 -8.23 -14.14 -9.18
N GLY A 77 -7.36 -13.47 -9.93
CA GLY A 77 -7.54 -12.07 -10.28
C GLY A 77 -8.86 -11.83 -11.00
N VAL A 78 -9.61 -10.83 -10.57
CA VAL A 78 -10.93 -10.50 -11.11
C VAL A 78 -11.05 -9.00 -11.30
N ILE A 79 -11.73 -8.62 -12.38
CA ILE A 79 -12.24 -7.26 -12.60
C ILE A 79 -13.77 -7.33 -12.55
N VAL A 80 -14.40 -6.61 -11.62
CA VAL A 80 -15.86 -6.52 -11.47
C VAL A 80 -16.35 -5.10 -11.72
N GLY A 81 -17.67 -4.96 -11.93
CA GLY A 81 -18.30 -3.64 -12.09
C GLY A 81 -18.13 -3.01 -13.46
N LEU A 82 -17.78 -3.82 -14.48
CA LEU A 82 -17.67 -3.33 -15.85
C LEU A 82 -19.06 -2.96 -16.40
N THR A 83 -19.17 -1.72 -16.86
CA THR A 83 -20.31 -1.20 -17.61
C THR A 83 -19.79 -0.56 -18.90
N SER A 84 -20.68 -0.22 -19.85
CA SER A 84 -20.28 0.46 -21.10
C SER A 84 -19.70 1.87 -20.88
N TYR A 85 -19.77 2.42 -19.66
CA TYR A 85 -19.15 3.67 -19.25
C TYR A 85 -17.66 3.51 -18.86
N VAL A 86 -17.26 2.31 -18.44
CA VAL A 86 -15.89 2.08 -17.96
C VAL A 86 -14.90 2.31 -19.09
N THR A 87 -13.81 3.01 -18.75
CA THR A 87 -12.76 3.38 -19.70
C THR A 87 -11.42 2.90 -19.17
N LYS A 88 -10.40 3.03 -20.01
CA LYS A 88 -9.01 2.79 -19.66
C LYS A 88 -8.54 3.62 -18.44
N GLY A 89 -9.09 4.84 -18.26
CA GLY A 89 -8.84 5.68 -17.09
C GLY A 89 -9.40 5.08 -15.80
N HIS A 90 -10.64 4.57 -15.84
CA HIS A 90 -11.28 3.89 -14.71
C HIS A 90 -10.51 2.62 -14.29
N LEU A 91 -10.01 1.84 -15.26
CA LEU A 91 -9.18 0.68 -14.95
C LEU A 91 -7.84 1.07 -14.31
N ALA A 92 -7.17 2.10 -14.84
CA ALA A 92 -5.94 2.62 -14.24
C ALA A 92 -6.17 3.13 -12.81
N ARG A 93 -7.31 3.79 -12.57
CA ARG A 93 -7.76 4.19 -11.23
C ARG A 93 -7.92 2.97 -10.33
N ALA A 94 -8.68 1.97 -10.75
CA ALA A 94 -8.93 0.76 -9.98
C ALA A 94 -7.65 -0.04 -9.66
N VAL A 95 -6.64 -0.02 -10.54
CA VAL A 95 -5.30 -0.60 -10.25
C VAL A 95 -4.64 0.09 -9.05
N LEU A 96 -4.65 1.42 -9.02
CA LEU A 96 -4.06 2.17 -7.89
C LEU A 96 -4.88 1.97 -6.61
N GLU A 97 -6.20 2.02 -6.72
CA GLU A 97 -7.09 1.84 -5.57
C GLU A 97 -6.97 0.44 -4.95
N ALA A 98 -6.75 -0.61 -5.75
CA ALA A 98 -6.47 -1.95 -5.25
C ALA A 98 -5.27 -2.00 -4.30
N THR A 99 -4.23 -1.19 -4.55
CA THR A 99 -3.08 -1.09 -3.65
C THR A 99 -3.48 -0.42 -2.34
N GLY A 100 -4.29 0.65 -2.40
CA GLY A 100 -4.82 1.29 -1.19
C GLY A 100 -5.70 0.36 -0.36
N TRP A 101 -6.61 -0.38 -0.99
CA TRP A 101 -7.50 -1.31 -0.28
C TRP A 101 -6.76 -2.47 0.37
N GLN A 102 -5.82 -3.12 -0.34
CA GLN A 102 -4.99 -4.16 0.27
C GLN A 102 -4.13 -3.60 1.42
N THR A 103 -3.65 -2.36 1.31
CA THR A 103 -2.94 -1.67 2.40
C THR A 103 -3.85 -1.48 3.61
N ARG A 104 -5.09 -1.05 3.40
CA ARG A 104 -6.10 -0.92 4.45
C ARG A 104 -6.37 -2.26 5.15
N GLU A 105 -6.54 -3.34 4.40
CA GLU A 105 -6.79 -4.67 4.96
C GLU A 105 -5.63 -5.16 5.85
N VAL A 106 -4.39 -4.93 5.43
CA VAL A 106 -3.20 -5.27 6.24
C VAL A 106 -3.12 -4.40 7.50
N VAL A 107 -3.36 -3.10 7.38
CA VAL A 107 -3.34 -2.19 8.54
C VAL A 107 -4.45 -2.53 9.54
N ASP A 108 -5.66 -2.84 9.07
CA ASP A 108 -6.77 -3.24 9.93
C ASP A 108 -6.45 -4.54 10.69
N ALA A 109 -5.78 -5.50 10.03
CA ALA A 109 -5.30 -6.73 10.67
C ALA A 109 -4.22 -6.45 11.73
N ILE A 110 -3.24 -5.60 11.43
CA ILE A 110 -2.17 -5.22 12.38
C ILE A 110 -2.76 -4.48 13.59
N ASN A 111 -3.72 -3.58 13.39
CA ASN A 111 -4.38 -2.86 14.47
C ASN A 111 -5.15 -3.84 15.39
N ALA A 112 -5.83 -4.83 14.79
CA ALA A 112 -6.56 -5.85 15.54
C ALA A 112 -5.62 -6.76 16.36
N ASP A 113 -4.48 -7.16 15.80
CA ASP A 113 -3.51 -8.05 16.46
C ASP A 113 -2.70 -7.33 17.55
N SER A 114 -2.35 -6.05 17.33
CA SER A 114 -1.50 -5.28 18.25
C SER A 114 -2.28 -4.52 19.33
N GLY A 115 -3.56 -4.24 19.11
CA GLY A 115 -4.36 -3.35 19.95
C GLY A 115 -3.94 -1.88 19.87
N VAL A 116 -3.03 -1.53 18.96
CA VAL A 116 -2.53 -0.16 18.77
C VAL A 116 -3.09 0.38 17.46
N ALA A 117 -3.77 1.53 17.52
CA ALA A 117 -4.25 2.20 16.33
C ALA A 117 -3.10 2.86 15.57
N LEU A 118 -3.01 2.60 14.26
CA LEU A 118 -2.17 3.40 13.38
C LEU A 118 -2.61 4.87 13.43
N HIS A 119 -1.67 5.78 13.68
CA HIS A 119 -1.93 7.23 13.71
C HIS A 119 -1.35 8.00 12.51
N ARG A 120 -0.42 7.37 11.79
CA ARG A 120 0.28 7.93 10.63
C ARG A 120 0.97 6.80 9.89
N LEU A 121 1.01 6.87 8.57
CA LEU A 121 1.81 5.96 7.75
C LEU A 121 3.03 6.70 7.17
N LYS A 122 4.23 6.15 7.36
CA LYS A 122 5.43 6.56 6.62
C LYS A 122 5.61 5.62 5.45
N VAL A 123 5.90 6.16 4.27
CA VAL A 123 5.98 5.40 3.02
C VAL A 123 7.30 5.67 2.30
N ASP A 124 7.81 4.64 1.62
CA ASP A 124 8.97 4.69 0.74
C ASP A 124 8.81 3.74 -0.46
N GLY A 125 9.80 3.71 -1.35
CA GLY A 125 9.79 2.89 -2.56
C GLY A 125 9.12 3.56 -3.77
N GLY A 126 9.31 2.97 -4.95
CA GLY A 126 9.01 3.61 -6.23
C GLY A 126 7.55 4.04 -6.44
N MET A 127 6.59 3.27 -5.92
CA MET A 127 5.16 3.60 -6.03
C MET A 127 4.78 4.88 -5.27
N THR A 128 5.58 5.32 -4.30
CA THR A 128 5.31 6.55 -3.54
C THR A 128 5.52 7.83 -4.35
N ALA A 129 6.09 7.73 -5.55
CA ALA A 129 6.12 8.83 -6.51
C ALA A 129 4.72 9.16 -7.07
N ASN A 130 3.77 8.23 -7.01
CA ASN A 130 2.40 8.41 -7.51
C ASN A 130 1.54 9.14 -6.46
N HIS A 131 1.29 10.43 -6.68
CA HIS A 131 0.62 11.29 -5.71
C HIS A 131 -0.86 10.93 -5.55
N LEU A 132 -1.49 10.46 -6.63
CA LEU A 132 -2.86 9.97 -6.62
C LEU A 132 -3.03 8.76 -5.71
N LEU A 133 -2.10 7.80 -5.78
CA LEU A 133 -2.07 6.65 -4.90
C LEU A 133 -1.82 7.08 -3.45
N MET A 134 -0.86 7.98 -3.20
CA MET A 134 -0.56 8.42 -1.83
C MET A 134 -1.76 9.13 -1.18
N GLN A 135 -2.46 9.97 -1.93
CA GLN A 135 -3.72 10.57 -1.47
C GLN A 135 -4.77 9.49 -1.17
N PHE A 136 -4.94 8.52 -2.07
CA PHE A 136 -5.91 7.45 -1.88
C PHE A 136 -5.59 6.57 -0.66
N VAL A 137 -4.30 6.27 -0.41
CA VAL A 137 -3.87 5.55 0.80
C VAL A 137 -4.21 6.34 2.06
N ALA A 138 -3.94 7.65 2.10
CA ALA A 138 -4.32 8.49 3.23
C ALA A 138 -5.84 8.50 3.44
N ASP A 139 -6.58 8.61 2.33
CA ASP A 139 -8.03 8.62 2.32
C ASP A 139 -8.64 7.33 2.89
N VAL A 140 -8.18 6.16 2.47
CA VAL A 140 -8.73 4.87 2.94
C VAL A 140 -8.26 4.50 4.34
N LEU A 141 -7.03 4.85 4.73
CA LEU A 141 -6.52 4.60 6.07
C LEU A 141 -7.08 5.57 7.13
N ASP A 142 -7.54 6.75 6.70
CA ASP A 142 -7.98 7.83 7.60
C ASP A 142 -6.88 8.34 8.53
N VAL A 143 -5.63 8.31 8.05
CA VAL A 143 -4.47 8.84 8.75
C VAL A 143 -3.54 9.54 7.76
N PRO A 144 -2.69 10.48 8.23
CA PRO A 144 -1.74 11.14 7.35
C PRO A 144 -0.72 10.14 6.78
N VAL A 145 -0.38 10.30 5.50
CA VAL A 145 0.70 9.57 4.82
C VAL A 145 1.88 10.51 4.63
N GLU A 146 3.09 10.12 5.05
CA GLU A 146 4.30 10.93 4.92
C GLU A 146 5.36 10.24 4.07
N ARG A 147 5.89 10.97 3.09
CA ARG A 147 7.06 10.55 2.30
C ARG A 147 8.30 11.33 2.75
N PRO A 148 9.40 10.66 3.12
CA PRO A 148 10.66 11.31 3.45
C PRO A 148 11.34 11.90 2.21
N LEU A 149 12.28 12.82 2.42
CA LEU A 149 13.14 13.36 1.36
C LEU A 149 14.10 12.31 0.80
N VAL A 150 14.61 11.44 1.66
CA VAL A 150 15.43 10.29 1.24
C VAL A 150 14.49 9.13 0.93
N SER A 151 14.36 8.79 -0.36
CA SER A 151 13.48 7.72 -0.83
C SER A 151 14.00 6.30 -0.55
N GLU A 152 15.31 6.16 -0.37
CA GLU A 152 15.98 4.86 -0.12
C GLU A 152 16.15 4.60 1.38
N SER A 153 15.05 4.31 2.06
CA SER A 153 15.01 4.08 3.52
C SER A 153 15.78 2.83 3.95
N VAL A 154 15.78 1.78 3.11
CA VAL A 154 16.43 0.49 3.40
C VAL A 154 17.94 0.65 3.59
N SER A 155 18.60 1.24 2.59
CA SER A 155 20.04 1.50 2.62
C SER A 155 20.39 2.47 3.75
N LEU A 156 19.54 3.48 4.00
CA LEU A 156 19.73 4.43 5.08
C LEU A 156 19.65 3.77 6.47
N GLY A 157 18.70 2.86 6.68
CA GLY A 157 18.54 2.12 7.93
C GLY A 157 19.77 1.24 8.25
N ALA A 158 20.30 0.56 7.24
CA ALA A 158 21.54 -0.23 7.39
C ALA A 158 22.75 0.66 7.72
N ALA A 159 22.88 1.81 7.04
CA ALA A 159 23.94 2.78 7.33
C ALA A 159 23.84 3.32 8.76
N TYR A 160 22.64 3.66 9.22
CA TYR A 160 22.39 4.12 10.58
C TYR A 160 22.75 3.06 11.63
N ALA A 161 22.34 1.81 11.44
CA ALA A 161 22.68 0.72 12.37
C ALA A 161 24.21 0.52 12.47
N ALA A 162 24.90 0.46 11.32
CA ALA A 162 26.35 0.33 11.29
C ALA A 162 27.06 1.53 11.90
N GLY A 163 26.59 2.75 11.60
CA GLY A 163 27.18 3.98 12.11
C GLY A 163 26.97 4.18 13.61
N LEU A 164 25.86 3.71 14.18
CA LEU A 164 25.69 3.65 15.64
C LEU A 164 26.70 2.68 16.27
N ALA A 165 26.85 1.48 15.68
CA ALA A 165 27.75 0.46 16.22
C ALA A 165 29.23 0.89 16.25
N VAL A 166 29.67 1.72 15.29
CA VAL A 166 31.04 2.24 15.24
C VAL A 166 31.20 3.65 15.85
N GLY A 167 30.13 4.20 16.44
CA GLY A 167 30.15 5.54 17.06
C GLY A 167 30.24 6.72 16.08
N TYR A 168 29.93 6.52 14.80
CA TYR A 168 29.79 7.62 13.83
C TYR A 168 28.60 8.53 14.19
N TRP A 169 27.50 7.95 14.67
CA TRP A 169 26.42 8.67 15.35
C TRP A 169 26.39 8.28 16.83
N SER A 170 26.10 9.26 17.68
CA SER A 170 26.14 9.09 19.14
C SER A 170 24.91 8.38 19.70
N ASP A 171 23.73 8.60 19.09
CA ASP A 171 22.46 8.05 19.58
C ASP A 171 21.36 8.08 18.50
N LEU A 172 20.21 7.46 18.83
CA LEU A 172 19.01 7.48 17.99
C LEU A 172 18.39 8.88 17.85
N GLN A 173 18.63 9.82 18.76
CA GLN A 173 18.07 11.16 18.71
C GLN A 173 18.70 11.98 17.58
N GLY A 174 20.02 11.88 17.40
CA GLY A 174 20.74 12.47 16.27
C GLY A 174 20.23 11.94 14.93
N LEU A 175 19.93 10.64 14.86
CA LEU A 175 19.33 10.03 13.65
C LEU A 175 17.94 10.57 13.34
N ARG A 176 17.10 10.78 14.36
CA ARG A 176 15.77 11.39 14.18
C ARG A 176 15.86 12.80 13.58
N GLY A 177 16.90 13.56 13.93
CA GLY A 177 17.17 14.89 13.35
C GLY A 177 17.50 14.87 11.86
N ASN A 178 17.97 13.74 11.32
CA ASN A 178 18.27 13.60 9.89
C ASN A 178 17.01 13.31 9.06
N TRP A 179 15.90 12.96 9.69
CA TRP A 179 14.66 12.67 8.97
C TRP A 179 13.97 13.98 8.55
N HIS A 180 13.86 14.19 7.24
CA HIS A 180 13.21 15.35 6.66
C HIS A 180 12.02 14.92 5.82
N ARG A 181 10.88 15.56 6.03
CA ARG A 181 9.64 15.30 5.30
C ARG A 181 9.67 15.99 3.94
N ALA A 182 9.41 15.26 2.86
CA ALA A 182 9.25 15.82 1.53
C ALA A 182 7.80 16.11 1.17
N ALA A 183 6.88 15.24 1.56
CA ALA A 183 5.46 15.39 1.27
C ALA A 183 4.60 14.77 2.39
N VAL A 184 3.38 15.29 2.54
CA VAL A 184 2.34 14.76 3.40
C VAL A 184 1.01 14.81 2.67
N TRP A 185 0.23 13.75 2.79
CA TRP A 185 -1.16 13.67 2.32
C TRP A 185 -2.06 13.49 3.53
N GLU A 186 -3.01 14.40 3.68
CA GLU A 186 -4.02 14.36 4.73
C GLU A 186 -5.30 13.69 4.20
N PRO A 187 -6.03 12.91 5.00
CA PRO A 187 -7.28 12.30 4.58
C PRO A 187 -8.30 13.36 4.16
N ALA A 188 -8.86 13.22 2.96
CA ALA A 188 -9.87 14.09 2.39
C ALA A 188 -11.18 13.35 2.07
N MET A 189 -11.17 12.01 2.00
CA MET A 189 -12.35 11.19 1.76
C MET A 189 -13.30 11.18 2.97
N SER A 190 -14.59 11.46 2.73
CA SER A 190 -15.60 11.38 3.79
C SER A 190 -15.75 9.95 4.33
N GLN A 191 -16.04 9.84 5.63
CA GLN A 191 -16.24 8.55 6.29
C GLN A 191 -17.35 7.69 5.65
N ALA A 192 -18.43 8.33 5.18
CA ALA A 192 -19.54 7.64 4.52
C ALA A 192 -19.12 7.05 3.16
N HIS A 193 -18.36 7.81 2.37
CA HIS A 193 -17.82 7.33 1.10
C HIS A 193 -16.84 6.18 1.34
N ARG A 194 -15.91 6.34 2.28
CA ARG A 194 -14.92 5.31 2.63
C ARG A 194 -15.56 3.98 3.00
N ARG A 195 -16.56 3.99 3.88
CA ARG A 195 -17.29 2.76 4.28
C ARG A 195 -17.94 2.06 3.10
N ARG A 196 -18.63 2.81 2.23
CA ARG A 196 -19.30 2.26 1.05
C ARG A 196 -18.30 1.61 0.10
N GLU A 197 -17.18 2.29 -0.18
CA GLU A 197 -16.16 1.74 -1.08
C GLU A 197 -15.45 0.53 -0.46
N GLN A 198 -15.24 0.51 0.86
CA GLN A 198 -14.72 -0.66 1.57
C GLN A 198 -15.67 -1.86 1.49
N GLU A 199 -16.98 -1.64 1.65
CA GLU A 199 -17.99 -2.68 1.45
C GLU A 199 -17.97 -3.24 0.03
N ASN A 200 -17.83 -2.38 -0.98
CA ASN A 200 -17.74 -2.81 -2.37
C ASN A 200 -16.43 -3.55 -2.67
N TRP A 201 -15.30 -3.11 -2.11
CA TRP A 201 -14.03 -3.83 -2.17
C TRP A 201 -14.19 -5.25 -1.59
N ASN A 202 -14.77 -5.37 -0.39
CA ASN A 202 -15.01 -6.66 0.24
C ASN A 202 -15.87 -7.57 -0.64
N ARG A 203 -16.96 -7.03 -1.21
CA ARG A 203 -17.82 -7.77 -2.13
C ARG A 203 -17.05 -8.22 -3.38
N ALA A 204 -16.17 -7.38 -3.92
CA ALA A 204 -15.32 -7.73 -5.06
C ALA A 204 -14.34 -8.87 -4.71
N VAL A 205 -13.69 -8.78 -3.55
CA VAL A 205 -12.76 -9.80 -3.04
C VAL A 205 -13.47 -11.15 -2.90
N GLU A 206 -14.68 -11.19 -2.34
CA GLU A 206 -15.46 -12.43 -2.22
C GLU A 206 -15.79 -13.09 -3.57
N ARG A 207 -15.85 -12.33 -4.67
CA ARG A 207 -16.06 -12.89 -6.02
C ARG A 207 -14.83 -13.62 -6.55
N THR A 208 -13.67 -13.50 -5.90
CA THR A 208 -12.46 -14.22 -6.29
C THR A 208 -12.39 -15.64 -5.73
N TYR A 209 -13.15 -15.93 -4.66
CA TYR A 209 -13.04 -17.18 -3.92
C TYR A 209 -13.58 -18.37 -4.71
N GLN A 210 -13.09 -19.58 -4.42
CA GLN A 210 -13.55 -20.84 -5.00
C GLN A 210 -13.44 -20.90 -6.53
N TRP A 211 -12.53 -20.11 -7.09
CA TRP A 211 -12.31 -20.06 -8.53
C TRP A 211 -11.59 -21.32 -9.04
N VAL A 212 -10.44 -21.66 -8.43
CA VAL A 212 -9.76 -22.92 -8.71
C VAL A 212 -10.42 -24.04 -7.91
N ARG A 213 -10.84 -25.10 -8.60
CA ARG A 213 -11.35 -26.33 -7.98
C ARG A 213 -10.30 -27.43 -8.14
N HIS A 214 -9.89 -28.01 -7.01
CA HIS A 214 -9.03 -29.19 -6.98
C HIS A 214 -9.87 -30.47 -7.07
#